data_AF-A0A825BDA5-F1
#
_entry.id   AF-A0A825BDA5-F1
#
_cell.length_a   1.000
_cell.length_b   1.000
_cell.length_c   1.000
_cell.angle_alpha   90.00
_cell.angle_beta   90.00
_cell.angle_gamma   90.00
#
_symmetry.space_group_name_H-M   'P 1'
#
loop_
_entity.id
_entity.type
_entity.pdbx_description
1 polymer ?
#
loop_
_entity_poly.entity_id
_entity_poly.type
_entity_poly.pdbx_seq_one_letter_code
_entity_poly.pdbx_strand_id
1 'polypeptide(L)'
;HKPIHFLVHRLIAETFLEIPNGIKNIVVNHKDGDKLNNNVENLEWVSQSYNCEYAYKLTPEIKERCKSYTGKNMQDQNVLITM
;
A
#
# COMPACT_ATOMS: atom_id res chain seq x y z
N HIS A 1 22.47 -9.77 -20.81
CA HIS A 1 21.38 -8.80 -20.53
C HIS A 1 20.74 -9.09 -19.19
N LYS A 2 20.32 -8.05 -18.45
CA LYS A 2 19.61 -8.22 -17.17
C LYS A 2 18.09 -8.21 -17.44
N PRO A 3 17.33 -9.22 -16.97
CA PRO A 3 15.88 -9.22 -17.15
C PRO A 3 15.24 -8.07 -16.35
N ILE A 4 14.21 -7.46 -16.94
CA ILE A 4 13.36 -6.46 -16.28
C ILE A 4 12.07 -7.15 -15.87
N HIS A 5 11.69 -7.03 -14.60
CA HIS A 5 10.45 -7.58 -14.08
C HIS A 5 9.45 -6.47 -13.84
N PHE A 6 8.20 -6.69 -14.28
CA PHE A 6 7.09 -5.79 -14.05
C PHE A 6 6.03 -6.46 -13.18
N LEU A 7 5.30 -5.65 -12.43
CA LEU A 7 4.16 -6.09 -11.64
C LEU A 7 2.88 -5.85 -12.44
N VAL A 8 2.13 -6.92 -12.70
CA VAL A 8 0.93 -6.89 -13.57
C VAL A 8 -0.12 -5.88 -13.05
N HIS A 9 -0.44 -5.91 -11.76
CA HIS A 9 -1.40 -4.96 -11.16
C HIS A 9 -0.97 -3.48 -11.33
N ARG A 10 0.33 -3.17 -11.35
CA ARG A 10 0.81 -1.79 -11.57
C ARG A 10 0.59 -1.37 -13.01
N LEU A 11 0.93 -2.23 -13.96
CA LEU A 11 0.70 -1.94 -15.38
C LEU A 11 -0.79 -1.70 -15.65
N ILE A 12 -1.67 -2.51 -15.07
CA ILE A 12 -3.13 -2.35 -15.20
C ILE A 12 -3.58 -1.03 -14.56
N ALA A 13 -3.20 -0.76 -13.31
CA ALA A 13 -3.60 0.47 -12.63
C ALA A 13 -3.09 1.74 -13.34
N GLU A 14 -1.84 1.76 -13.79
CA GLU A 14 -1.26 2.90 -14.53
C GLU A 14 -1.92 3.13 -15.89
N THR A 15 -2.53 2.09 -16.49
CA THR A 15 -3.20 2.17 -17.79
C THR A 15 -4.68 2.56 -17.66
N PHE A 16 -5.38 2.03 -16.65
CA PHE A 16 -6.84 2.10 -16.59
C PHE A 16 -7.41 2.89 -15.40
N LEU A 17 -6.60 3.23 -14.40
CA LEU A 17 -7.05 4.03 -13.26
C LEU A 17 -6.49 5.45 -13.35
N GLU A 18 -7.34 6.43 -13.09
CA GLU A 18 -6.89 7.81 -12.92
C GLU A 18 -5.99 7.92 -11.69
N ILE A 19 -4.83 8.53 -11.87
CA ILE A 19 -3.88 8.78 -10.79
C ILE A 19 -4.44 9.92 -9.92
N PRO A 20 -4.66 9.70 -8.60
CA PRO A 20 -5.19 10.73 -7.73
C PRO A 20 -4.27 11.95 -7.67
N ASN A 21 -4.84 13.13 -7.91
CA ASN A 21 -4.11 14.39 -7.76
C ASN A 21 -3.89 14.73 -6.27
N GLY A 22 -2.72 15.28 -5.95
CA GLY A 22 -2.42 15.81 -4.62
C GLY A 22 -2.01 14.78 -3.57
N ILE A 23 -2.04 13.48 -3.87
CA ILE A 23 -1.57 12.43 -2.96
C ILE A 23 -0.14 12.05 -3.32
N LYS A 24 0.79 12.26 -2.38
CA LYS A 24 2.18 11.84 -2.53
C LYS A 24 2.35 10.39 -2.09
N ASN A 25 3.33 9.70 -2.69
CA ASN A 25 3.73 8.35 -2.30
C ASN A 25 2.56 7.34 -2.33
N ILE A 26 1.82 7.32 -3.46
CA ILE A 26 0.75 6.35 -3.69
C ILE A 26 1.29 4.98 -4.12
N VAL A 27 0.52 3.93 -3.83
CA VAL A 27 0.74 2.55 -4.25
C VAL A 27 -0.57 1.93 -4.70
N VAL A 28 -0.48 0.91 -5.56
CA VAL A 28 -1.65 0.10 -5.94
C VAL A 28 -1.95 -0.90 -4.84
N ASN A 29 -3.19 -0.92 -4.37
CA ASN A 29 -3.73 -1.88 -3.41
C ASN A 29 -4.78 -2.78 -4.07
N HIS A 30 -4.87 -4.03 -3.60
CA HIS A 30 -5.94 -4.97 -3.93
C HIS A 30 -7.01 -4.86 -2.84
N LYS A 31 -8.23 -4.46 -3.20
CA LYS A 31 -9.31 -4.18 -2.24
C LYS A 31 -9.71 -5.43 -1.45
N ASP A 32 -9.69 -6.60 -2.09
CA ASP A 32 -9.99 -7.89 -1.49
C ASP A 32 -8.80 -8.56 -0.78
N GLY A 33 -7.60 -8.00 -0.89
CA GLY A 33 -6.36 -8.55 -0.36
C GLY A 33 -5.78 -9.74 -1.16
N ASP A 34 -6.43 -10.19 -2.24
CA ASP A 34 -5.91 -11.25 -3.11
C ASP A 34 -5.05 -10.67 -4.24
N LYS A 35 -3.75 -10.95 -4.16
CA LYS A 35 -2.74 -10.48 -5.14
C LYS A 35 -2.90 -11.08 -6.53
N LEU A 36 -3.66 -12.18 -6.67
CA LEU A 36 -3.93 -12.83 -7.95
C LEU A 36 -5.15 -12.21 -8.66
N ASN A 37 -6.04 -11.54 -7.93
CA ASN A 37 -7.21 -10.87 -8.49
C ASN A 37 -6.85 -9.48 -9.06
N ASN A 38 -6.37 -9.47 -10.31
CA ASN A 38 -5.92 -8.24 -10.98
C ASN A 38 -7.03 -7.50 -11.77
N ASN A 39 -8.31 -7.78 -11.48
CA ASN A 39 -9.40 -7.03 -12.10
C ASN A 39 -9.28 -5.54 -11.77
N VAL A 40 -9.43 -4.66 -12.77
CA VAL A 40 -9.24 -3.21 -12.61
C VAL A 40 -10.10 -2.64 -11.48
N GLU A 41 -11.33 -3.13 -11.34
CA GLU A 41 -12.27 -2.71 -10.29
C GLU A 41 -11.82 -3.13 -8.88
N ASN A 42 -11.00 -4.17 -8.78
CA ASN A 42 -10.40 -4.65 -7.53
C ASN A 42 -9.12 -3.87 -7.14
N LEU A 43 -8.62 -3.00 -8.03
CA LEU A 43 -7.42 -2.20 -7.78
C LEU A 43 -7.80 -0.77 -7.36
N GLU A 44 -6.95 -0.17 -6.53
CA GLU A 44 -7.08 1.23 -6.13
C GLU A 44 -5.72 1.86 -5.83
N TRP A 45 -5.63 3.18 -5.98
CA TRP A 45 -4.49 3.95 -5.52
C TRP A 45 -4.71 4.37 -4.06
N VAL A 46 -3.79 3.99 -3.18
CA VAL A 46 -3.80 4.40 -1.76
C VAL A 46 -2.47 5.04 -1.39
N SER A 47 -2.44 5.90 -0.37
CA SER A 47 -1.16 6.34 0.17
C SER A 47 -0.43 5.17 0.83
N GLN A 48 0.91 5.17 0.79
CA GLN A 48 1.70 4.16 1.51
C GLN A 48 1.38 4.12 3.01
N SER A 49 1.13 5.28 3.63
CA SER A 49 0.77 5.35 5.05
C SER A 49 -0.54 4.62 5.34
N TYR A 50 -1.56 4.84 4.51
CA TYR A 50 -2.84 4.15 4.61
C TYR A 50 -2.68 2.64 4.42
N ASN A 51 -1.92 2.21 3.39
CA ASN A 51 -1.72 0.79 3.13
C ASN A 51 -1.03 0.07 4.31
N CYS A 52 -0.01 0.70 4.90
CA CYS A 52 0.67 0.17 6.08
C CYS A 52 -0.26 0.11 7.31
N GLU A 53 -1.06 1.16 7.55
CA GLU A 53 -2.00 1.21 8.66
C GLU A 53 -3.11 0.16 8.50
N TYR A 54 -3.67 0.02 7.30
CA TYR A 54 -4.72 -0.96 7.01
C TYR A 54 -4.21 -2.38 7.15
N ALA A 55 -3.00 -2.68 6.65
CA ALA A 55 -2.34 -3.97 6.84
C ALA A 55 -2.17 -4.31 8.34
N TYR A 56 -1.82 -3.34 9.17
CA TYR A 56 -1.69 -3.53 10.62
C TYR A 56 -3.04 -3.82 11.32
N LYS A 57 -4.15 -3.34 10.75
CA LYS A 57 -5.50 -3.55 11.29
C LYS A 57 -6.15 -4.85 10.81
N LEU A 58 -5.76 -5.36 9.64
CA LEU A 58 -6.39 -6.51 8.98
C LEU A 58 -6.26 -7.84 9.74
N THR A 59 -5.08 -8.22 10.24
CA THR A 59 -4.92 -9.52 10.93
C THR A 59 -3.91 -9.50 12.09
N PRO A 60 -4.11 -10.32 13.14
CA PRO A 60 -3.14 -10.51 14.23
C PRO A 60 -1.77 -11.02 13.74
N GLU A 61 -1.72 -11.85 12.70
CA GLU A 61 -0.48 -12.36 12.10
C GLU A 61 0.35 -11.25 11.45
N ILE A 62 -0.30 -10.29 10.79
CA ILE A 62 0.40 -9.14 10.20
C ILE A 62 0.92 -8.21 11.30
N LYS A 63 0.19 -8.03 12.40
CA LYS A 63 0.71 -7.28 13.57
C LYS A 63 2.02 -7.85 14.08
N GLU A 64 2.14 -9.17 14.18
CA GLU A 64 3.37 -9.82 14.64
C GLU A 64 4.54 -9.59 13.66
N ARG A 65 4.26 -9.66 12.35
CA ARG A 65 5.28 -9.43 11.31
C ARG A 65 5.75 -7.97 11.26
N CYS A 66 4.86 -7.02 11.53
CA CYS A 66 5.16 -5.58 11.52
C CYS A 66 5.90 -5.09 12.78
N LYS A 67 5.92 -5.84 13.89
CA LYS A 67 6.74 -5.51 15.07
C LYS A 67 8.24 -5.43 14.76
N SER A 68 8.72 -6.14 13.74
CA SER A 68 10.13 -6.06 13.31
C SER A 68 10.54 -4.67 12.78
N TYR A 69 9.58 -3.83 12.40
CA TYR A 69 9.82 -2.47 11.91
C TYR A 69 9.85 -1.40 13.03
N THR A 70 9.44 -1.73 14.25
CA THR A 70 9.37 -0.75 15.37
C THR A 70 10.74 -0.46 16.01
N GLY A 71 11.84 -0.78 15.32
CA GLY A 71 13.22 -0.48 15.75
C GLY A 71 13.85 0.76 15.11
N LYS A 72 13.14 1.50 14.26
CA LYS A 72 13.61 2.79 13.72
C LYS A 72 12.66 3.90 14.13
N ASN A 73 13.19 4.86 14.88
CA ASN A 73 12.49 6.00 15.48
C ASN A 73 11.37 6.56 14.60
N MET A 74 10.15 6.43 15.11
CA MET A 74 8.91 6.95 14.57
C MET A 74 8.73 8.41 15.01
N GLN A 75 9.79 9.24 14.85
CA GLN A 75 9.80 10.66 15.22
C GLN A 75 9.58 11.61 14.03
N ASP A 76 9.57 11.11 12.79
CA ASP A 76 9.53 11.97 11.60
C ASP A 76 8.15 12.10 10.93
N GLN A 77 7.05 11.64 11.53
CA GLN A 77 5.72 11.89 10.97
C GLN A 77 4.73 12.35 12.04
N ASN A 78 4.63 13.67 12.15
CA ASN A 78 3.54 14.45 12.73
C ASN A 78 2.19 13.72 12.71
N VAL A 79 1.84 13.03 13.79
CA VAL A 79 0.46 12.68 14.10
C VAL A 79 0.13 13.30 15.44
N LEU A 80 -0.39 14.52 15.35
CA LEU A 80 -1.16 15.18 16.40
C LEU A 80 -2.30 14.26 16.80
N ILE A 81 -2.11 13.52 17.88
CA ILE A 81 -3.22 13.03 18.70
C ILE A 81 -3.73 14.26 19.44
N THR A 82 -4.91 14.75 19.09
CA THR A 82 -5.64 15.69 19.94
C THR A 82 -7.13 15.36 19.90
N MET A 83 -7.57 14.89 21.07
CA MET A 83 -8.91 14.57 21.59
C MET A 83 -9.63 13.34 21.01
#